data_AF-A0A853JFI9-F1
#
_entry.id   AF-A0A853JFI9-F1
#
_cell.length_a   1.000
_cell.length_b   1.000
_cell.length_c   1.000
_cell.angle_alpha   90.00
_cell.angle_beta   90.00
_cell.angle_gamma   90.00
#
_symmetry.space_group_name_H-M   'P 1'
#
loop_
_entity.id
_entity.type
_entity.pdbx_description
1 polymer ?
#
loop_
_entity_poly.entity_id
_entity_poly.type
_entity_poly.pdbx_seq_one_letter_code
_entity_poly.pdbx_strand_id
1 'polypeptide(L)'
;MTTLHHQIWIDAPRSLVYSALATAEGLGRWWAPHTSTETDTGPVLAHSPGPAHGDVRMRVLESTPGKRIEWEVVSTHPERSPASAWTGTHIVFELEERPSPGQWLGLEHEGKPMTVVDFQHRDWDEDSPFFGFCNCAWGVVLDMLRRWCESPDAGEDASPAPGERP
;
A
#
# COMPACT_ATOMS: atom_id res chain seq x y z
N MET A 1 2.15 21.34 8.07
CA MET A 1 1.78 20.05 7.46
C MET A 1 2.85 19.05 7.81
N THR A 2 2.43 17.89 8.29
CA THR A 2 3.30 16.83 8.81
C THR A 2 3.19 15.58 7.94
N THR A 3 4.09 14.62 8.11
CA THR A 3 4.11 13.36 7.35
C THR A 3 4.24 12.18 8.29
N LEU A 4 3.40 11.16 8.09
CA LEU A 4 3.54 9.86 8.73
C LEU A 4 4.53 9.03 7.94
N HIS A 5 5.53 8.48 8.62
CA HIS A 5 6.58 7.67 8.02
C HIS A 5 6.57 6.26 8.59
N HIS A 6 6.60 5.26 7.71
CA HIS A 6 6.89 3.87 8.06
C HIS A 6 7.91 3.31 7.07
N GLN A 7 8.70 2.36 7.52
CA GLN A 7 9.57 1.57 6.64
C GLN A 7 9.42 0.11 7.03
N ILE A 8 9.16 -0.74 6.04
CA ILE A 8 9.11 -2.19 6.23
C ILE A 8 10.01 -2.89 5.22
N TRP A 9 10.57 -4.02 5.64
CA TRP A 9 11.41 -4.89 4.81
C TRP A 9 10.65 -6.15 4.50
N ILE A 10 10.52 -6.56 3.25
CA ILE A 10 9.69 -7.69 2.84
C ILE A 10 10.59 -8.71 2.16
N ASP A 11 10.59 -9.96 2.64
CA ASP A 11 11.34 -11.08 2.05
C ASP A 11 10.62 -11.63 0.81
N ALA A 12 10.43 -10.75 -0.18
CA ALA A 12 9.71 -11.04 -1.41
C ALA A 12 10.26 -10.24 -2.60
N PRO A 13 10.09 -10.71 -3.84
CA PRO A 13 10.51 -9.98 -5.04
C PRO A 13 9.81 -8.62 -5.16
N ARG A 14 10.57 -7.60 -5.57
CA ARG A 14 10.06 -6.22 -5.73
C ARG A 14 8.87 -6.11 -6.69
N SER A 15 8.83 -6.94 -7.73
CA SER A 15 7.72 -7.01 -8.67
C SER A 15 6.42 -7.49 -8.01
N LEU A 16 6.49 -8.46 -7.11
CA LEU A 16 5.34 -8.98 -6.37
C LEU A 16 4.78 -7.89 -5.44
N VAL A 17 5.65 -7.25 -4.66
CA VAL A 17 5.28 -6.16 -3.75
C VAL A 17 4.64 -5.00 -4.51
N TYR A 18 5.22 -4.63 -5.66
CA TYR A 18 4.65 -3.59 -6.51
C TYR A 18 3.25 -3.95 -7.01
N SER A 19 3.06 -5.16 -7.56
CA SER A 19 1.74 -5.59 -8.06
C SER A 19 0.68 -5.65 -6.97
N ALA A 20 1.09 -6.04 -5.74
CA ALA A 20 0.23 -6.07 -4.55
C ALA A 20 -0.28 -4.69 -4.14
N LEU A 21 0.48 -3.64 -4.42
CA LEU A 21 0.14 -2.26 -4.10
C LEU A 21 -0.54 -1.55 -5.27
N ALA A 22 -0.10 -1.77 -6.51
CA ALA A 22 -0.47 -0.95 -7.65
C ALA A 22 -1.86 -1.24 -8.23
N THR A 23 -2.51 -2.35 -7.83
CA THR A 23 -3.75 -2.83 -8.46
C THR A 23 -4.85 -3.08 -7.44
N ALA A 24 -6.11 -2.87 -7.85
CA ALA A 24 -7.26 -3.20 -7.01
C ALA A 24 -7.31 -4.69 -6.65
N GLU A 25 -6.92 -5.57 -7.57
CA GLU A 25 -6.81 -7.01 -7.30
C GLU A 25 -5.77 -7.28 -6.21
N GLY A 26 -4.55 -6.74 -6.36
CA GLY A 26 -3.47 -6.90 -5.38
C GLY A 26 -3.87 -6.39 -4.00
N LEU A 27 -4.40 -5.17 -3.92
CA LEU A 27 -4.89 -4.58 -2.67
C LEU A 27 -6.03 -5.41 -2.05
N GLY A 28 -6.85 -6.03 -2.90
CA GLY A 28 -7.91 -6.98 -2.55
C GLY A 28 -7.45 -8.22 -1.81
N ARG A 29 -6.19 -8.65 -2.00
CA ARG A 29 -5.67 -9.90 -1.42
C ARG A 29 -5.24 -9.75 0.04
N TRP A 30 -4.78 -8.58 0.44
CA TRP A 30 -4.15 -8.39 1.75
C TRP A 30 -4.76 -7.26 2.59
N TRP A 31 -5.40 -6.25 2.00
CA TRP A 31 -5.92 -5.10 2.74
C TRP A 31 -7.45 -5.16 2.89
N ALA A 32 -8.15 -5.01 1.79
CA ALA A 32 -9.62 -4.98 1.71
C ALA A 32 -10.03 -5.12 0.24
N PRO A 33 -11.25 -5.60 -0.07
CA PRO A 33 -11.75 -5.59 -1.43
C PRO A 33 -11.71 -4.17 -2.02
N HIS A 34 -10.87 -3.98 -3.03
CA HIS A 34 -10.74 -2.72 -3.75
C HIS A 34 -11.42 -2.83 -5.12
N THR A 35 -11.91 -1.70 -5.59
CA THR A 35 -12.38 -1.50 -6.96
C THR A 35 -11.49 -0.48 -7.65
N SER A 36 -11.32 -0.61 -8.97
CA SER A 36 -10.67 0.40 -9.81
C SER A 36 -11.68 0.94 -10.79
N THR A 37 -11.79 2.26 -10.90
CA THR A 37 -12.65 2.94 -11.87
C THR A 37 -11.83 3.96 -12.64
N GLU A 38 -11.92 3.92 -13.97
CA GLU A 38 -11.32 4.94 -14.83
C GLU A 38 -12.15 6.23 -14.76
N THR A 39 -11.48 7.36 -14.56
CA THR A 39 -12.12 8.69 -14.52
C THR A 39 -11.37 9.66 -15.44
N ASP A 40 -11.98 10.81 -15.72
CA ASP A 40 -11.36 11.86 -16.55
C ASP A 40 -10.03 12.39 -15.98
N THR A 41 -9.78 12.18 -14.68
CA THR A 41 -8.57 12.61 -13.97
C THR A 41 -7.61 11.47 -13.64
N GLY A 42 -7.86 10.27 -14.18
CA GLY A 42 -7.05 9.07 -14.00
C GLY A 42 -7.75 7.95 -13.23
N PRO A 43 -7.06 6.82 -12.98
CA PRO A 43 -7.62 5.69 -12.25
C PRO A 43 -7.91 6.04 -10.79
N VAL A 44 -9.07 5.63 -10.29
CA VAL A 44 -9.46 5.79 -8.88
C VAL A 44 -9.66 4.42 -8.25
N LEU A 45 -8.86 4.15 -7.22
CA LEU A 45 -8.99 3.00 -6.34
C LEU A 45 -9.98 3.33 -5.22
N ALA A 46 -10.89 2.42 -4.92
CA ALA A 46 -11.83 2.62 -3.82
C ALA A 46 -12.04 1.33 -3.02
N HIS A 47 -12.13 1.48 -1.70
CA HIS A 47 -12.55 0.42 -0.80
C HIS A 47 -13.61 0.93 0.18
N SER A 48 -14.45 0.00 0.66
CA SER A 48 -15.49 0.31 1.64
C SER A 48 -15.08 -0.20 3.02
N PRO A 49 -14.66 0.67 3.96
CA PRO A 49 -14.37 0.27 5.33
C PRO A 49 -15.63 -0.06 6.15
N GLY A 50 -16.81 0.16 5.58
CA GLY A 50 -18.11 -0.20 6.17
C GLY A 50 -19.18 0.88 5.96
N PRO A 51 -20.47 0.55 6.19
CA PRO A 51 -21.60 1.44 5.86
C PRO A 51 -21.57 2.78 6.59
N ALA A 52 -20.93 2.83 7.77
CA ALA A 52 -20.89 4.02 8.62
C ALA A 52 -19.86 5.08 8.17
N HIS A 53 -18.93 4.71 7.28
CA HIS A 53 -17.77 5.53 6.92
C HIS A 53 -17.84 6.07 5.48
N GLY A 54 -18.57 5.40 4.59
CA GLY A 54 -18.53 5.68 3.16
C GLY A 54 -17.22 5.19 2.52
N ASP A 55 -17.19 5.15 1.18
CA ASP A 55 -16.04 4.61 0.45
C ASP A 55 -14.85 5.57 0.53
N VAL A 56 -13.68 5.04 0.87
CA VAL A 56 -12.42 5.75 0.75
C VAL A 56 -12.00 5.68 -0.71
N ARG A 57 -11.75 6.84 -1.33
CA ARG A 57 -11.38 6.94 -2.75
C ARG A 57 -10.01 7.56 -2.89
N MET A 58 -9.15 6.90 -3.65
CA MET A 58 -7.74 7.21 -3.83
C MET A 58 -7.48 7.33 -5.33
N ARG A 59 -7.22 8.54 -5.81
CA ARG A 59 -6.84 8.79 -7.20
C ARG A 59 -5.36 8.47 -7.38
N VAL A 60 -5.04 7.65 -8.37
CA VAL A 60 -3.65 7.28 -8.69
C VAL A 60 -2.98 8.44 -9.43
N LEU A 61 -2.00 9.07 -8.78
CA LEU A 61 -1.20 10.16 -9.38
C LEU A 61 0.04 9.63 -10.09
N GLU A 62 0.68 8.62 -9.50
CA GLU A 62 1.87 7.98 -10.07
C GLU A 62 1.80 6.47 -9.87
N SER A 63 2.20 5.72 -10.91
CA SER A 63 2.43 4.29 -10.83
C SER A 63 3.61 3.92 -11.71
N THR A 64 4.81 4.00 -11.14
CA THR A 64 6.07 3.67 -11.82
C THR A 64 6.45 2.22 -11.47
N PRO A 65 6.43 1.28 -12.45
CA PRO A 65 6.66 -0.14 -12.22
C PRO A 65 7.86 -0.47 -11.34
N GLY A 66 7.60 -1.17 -10.24
CA GLY A 66 8.61 -1.63 -9.29
C GLY A 66 9.30 -0.53 -8.49
N LYS A 67 8.92 0.75 -8.63
CA LYS A 67 9.66 1.87 -8.03
C LYS A 67 8.82 2.74 -7.12
N ARG A 68 7.68 3.24 -7.59
CA ARG A 68 6.93 4.28 -6.88
C ARG A 68 5.44 4.20 -7.19
N ILE A 69 4.64 4.39 -6.15
CA ILE A 69 3.18 4.50 -6.25
C ILE A 69 2.77 5.70 -5.42
N GLU A 70 1.91 6.55 -5.98
CA GLU A 70 1.37 7.72 -5.29
C GLU A 70 -0.13 7.83 -5.53
N TRP A 71 -0.87 8.00 -4.43
CA TRP A 71 -2.29 8.22 -4.43
C TRP A 71 -2.64 9.52 -3.71
N GLU A 72 -3.67 10.19 -4.20
CA GLU A 72 -4.32 11.30 -3.50
C GLU A 72 -5.69 10.84 -2.99
N VAL A 73 -5.97 11.07 -1.71
CA VAL A 73 -7.29 10.75 -1.15
C VAL A 73 -8.28 11.84 -1.52
N VAL A 74 -9.27 11.48 -2.35
CA VAL A 74 -10.26 12.41 -2.92
C VAL A 74 -11.66 12.25 -2.32
N SER A 75 -11.84 11.33 -1.38
CA SER A 75 -13.10 11.14 -0.66
C SER A 75 -13.21 12.08 0.55
N THR A 76 -14.44 12.42 0.91
CA THR A 76 -14.77 13.19 2.13
C THR A 76 -15.59 12.33 3.07
N HIS A 77 -15.28 12.39 4.36
CA HIS A 77 -15.89 11.56 5.38
C HIS A 77 -16.41 12.40 6.55
N PRO A 78 -17.39 11.91 7.34
CA PRO A 78 -17.85 12.60 8.54
C PRO A 78 -16.71 12.83 9.53
N GLU A 79 -16.68 13.96 10.25
CA GLU A 79 -15.62 14.33 11.21
C GLU A 79 -15.33 13.26 12.29
N ARG A 80 -16.34 12.45 12.63
CA ARG A 80 -16.20 11.32 13.56
C ARG A 80 -15.37 10.14 13.01
N SER A 81 -15.07 10.14 11.72
CA SER A 81 -14.31 9.08 11.04
C SER A 81 -12.84 9.51 10.94
N PRO A 82 -11.87 8.64 11.23
CA PRO A 82 -10.46 8.95 11.02
C PRO A 82 -10.11 9.35 9.58
N ALA A 83 -10.86 8.81 8.61
CA ALA A 83 -10.69 9.14 7.19
C ALA A 83 -11.09 10.59 6.85
N SER A 84 -11.76 11.32 7.75
CA SER A 84 -12.08 12.74 7.54
C SER A 84 -10.82 13.61 7.50
N ALA A 85 -9.74 13.19 8.13
CA ALA A 85 -8.45 13.88 8.11
C ALA A 85 -7.63 13.58 6.84
N TRP A 86 -8.13 12.75 5.92
CA TRP A 86 -7.36 12.28 4.77
C TRP A 86 -7.71 13.03 3.48
N THR A 87 -8.81 13.80 3.41
CA THR A 87 -9.16 14.49 2.15
C THR A 87 -8.04 15.44 1.71
N GLY A 88 -7.49 15.23 0.52
CA GLY A 88 -6.38 16.01 -0.05
C GLY A 88 -4.98 15.59 0.40
N THR A 89 -4.85 14.54 1.21
CA THR A 89 -3.54 13.99 1.61
C THR A 89 -3.01 13.01 0.55
N HIS A 90 -1.69 12.79 0.59
CA HIS A 90 -1.00 11.91 -0.36
C HIS A 90 -0.44 10.67 0.33
N ILE A 91 -0.73 9.51 -0.23
CA ILE A 91 -0.18 8.22 0.21
C ILE A 91 0.87 7.79 -0.82
N VAL A 92 2.09 7.58 -0.36
CA VAL A 92 3.26 7.33 -1.19
C VAL A 92 3.96 6.07 -0.74
N PHE A 93 4.28 5.21 -1.71
CA PHE A 93 5.13 4.03 -1.52
C PHE A 93 6.34 4.16 -2.45
N GLU A 94 7.53 4.11 -1.87
CA GLU A 94 8.78 3.96 -2.61
C GLU A 94 9.36 2.58 -2.36
N LEU A 95 9.74 1.89 -3.42
CA LEU A 95 10.21 0.52 -3.39
C LEU A 95 11.67 0.47 -3.80
N GLU A 96 12.49 -0.10 -2.95
CA GLU A 96 13.91 -0.33 -3.20
C GLU A 96 14.27 -1.80 -2.99
N GLU A 97 15.30 -2.26 -3.68
CA GLU A 97 15.89 -3.57 -3.41
C GLU A 97 17.15 -3.36 -2.57
N ARG A 98 17.24 -4.03 -1.42
CA ARG A 98 18.40 -3.97 -0.54
C ARG A 98 18.79 -5.37 -0.08
N PRO A 99 20.09 -5.64 0.15
CA PRO A 99 20.52 -6.94 0.69
C PRO A 99 19.96 -7.17 2.09
N SER A 100 19.52 -8.40 2.36
CA SER A 100 19.00 -8.82 3.66
C SER A 100 20.02 -8.52 4.76
N PRO A 101 19.63 -7.83 5.85
CA PRO A 101 20.46 -7.61 7.02
C PRO A 101 20.54 -8.85 7.94
N GLY A 102 20.00 -10.00 7.49
CA GLY A 102 20.05 -11.27 8.20
C GLY A 102 19.41 -11.20 9.58
N GLN A 103 20.20 -11.45 10.62
CA GLN A 103 19.72 -11.61 11.99
C GLN A 103 18.99 -10.37 12.55
N TRP A 104 19.25 -9.16 12.05
CA TRP A 104 18.54 -7.96 12.51
C TRP A 104 17.02 -8.04 12.27
N LEU A 105 16.60 -8.77 11.25
CA LEU A 105 15.20 -9.01 10.92
C LEU A 105 14.74 -10.42 11.32
N GLY A 106 15.55 -11.18 12.06
CA GLY A 106 15.25 -12.56 12.44
C GLY A 106 15.28 -13.55 11.26
N LEU A 107 15.92 -13.19 10.15
CA LEU A 107 16.04 -14.04 8.97
C LEU A 107 17.32 -14.88 9.04
N GLU A 108 17.25 -16.11 8.53
CA GLU A 108 18.40 -17.03 8.50
C GLU A 108 19.40 -16.66 7.39
N HIS A 109 18.97 -15.91 6.39
CA HIS A 109 19.78 -15.54 5.24
C HIS A 109 20.21 -14.07 5.29
N GLU A 110 21.48 -13.82 4.97
CA GLU A 110 22.08 -12.50 4.84
C GLU A 110 22.45 -12.27 3.38
N GLY A 111 22.35 -11.02 2.90
CA GLY A 111 22.78 -10.64 1.55
C GLY A 111 21.84 -11.00 0.41
N LYS A 112 20.78 -11.78 0.62
CA LYS A 112 19.75 -12.01 -0.41
C LYS A 112 18.96 -10.72 -0.68
N PRO A 113 18.54 -10.44 -1.93
CA PRO A 113 17.76 -9.24 -2.22
C PRO A 113 16.40 -9.30 -1.52
N MET A 114 16.08 -8.25 -0.78
CA MET A 114 14.78 -8.00 -0.16
C MET A 114 14.20 -6.70 -0.69
N THR A 115 12.87 -6.58 -0.63
CA THR A 115 12.19 -5.33 -0.98
C THR A 115 12.01 -4.47 0.25
N VAL A 116 12.49 -3.23 0.21
CA VAL A 116 12.21 -2.22 1.23
C VAL A 116 11.10 -1.32 0.71
N VAL A 117 10.06 -1.14 1.52
CA VAL A 117 8.96 -0.23 1.26
C VAL A 117 9.09 0.96 2.20
N ASP A 118 9.40 2.11 1.63
CA ASP A 118 9.38 3.41 2.30
C ASP A 118 7.98 4.03 2.11
N PHE A 119 7.19 4.02 3.18
CA PHE A 119 5.83 4.52 3.20
C PHE A 119 5.76 5.94 3.76
N GLN A 120 5.02 6.81 3.08
CA GLN A 120 4.78 8.17 3.52
C GLN A 120 3.30 8.52 3.33
N HIS A 121 2.65 9.02 4.38
CA HIS A 121 1.36 9.66 4.26
C HIS A 121 1.53 11.15 4.56
N ARG A 122 1.55 11.95 3.50
CA ARG A 122 1.94 13.38 3.50
C ARG A 122 0.73 14.29 3.66
N ASP A 123 1.04 15.58 3.88
CA ASP A 123 0.07 16.68 3.92
C ASP A 123 -0.98 16.56 5.02
N TRP A 124 -0.62 15.87 6.10
CA TRP A 124 -1.46 15.76 7.29
C TRP A 124 -1.54 17.09 8.04
N ASP A 125 -2.73 17.35 8.57
CA ASP A 125 -2.92 18.30 9.65
C ASP A 125 -2.34 17.72 10.95
N GLU A 126 -1.37 18.43 11.52
CA GLU A 126 -0.65 18.01 12.73
C GLU A 126 -1.53 18.13 13.98
N ASP A 127 -2.53 19.00 13.94
CA ASP A 127 -3.51 19.19 15.02
C ASP A 127 -4.65 18.16 14.95
N SER A 128 -4.63 17.26 13.95
CA SER A 128 -5.65 16.22 13.79
C SER A 128 -5.61 15.24 14.97
N PRO A 129 -6.75 15.00 15.66
CA PRO A 129 -6.81 14.00 16.74
C PRO A 129 -6.58 12.56 16.22
N PHE A 130 -6.62 12.37 14.90
CA PHE A 130 -6.43 11.07 14.25
C PHE A 130 -4.98 10.80 13.83
N PHE A 131 -4.06 11.77 13.95
CA PHE A 131 -2.68 11.60 13.49
C PHE A 131 -2.00 10.38 14.12
N GLY A 132 -2.01 10.29 15.46
CA GLY A 132 -1.44 9.15 16.19
C GLY A 132 -2.18 7.83 15.95
N PHE A 133 -3.51 7.88 15.82
CA PHE A 133 -4.33 6.70 15.52
C PHE A 133 -3.99 6.14 14.13
N CYS A 134 -3.99 6.98 13.11
CA CYS A 134 -3.68 6.59 11.73
C CYS A 134 -2.23 6.14 11.60
N ASN A 135 -1.29 6.75 12.33
CA ASN A 135 0.08 6.25 12.38
C ASN A 135 0.16 4.78 12.81
N CYS A 136 -0.51 4.44 13.91
CA CYS A 136 -0.54 3.07 14.42
C CYS A 136 -1.25 2.12 13.44
N ALA A 137 -2.39 2.56 12.88
CA ALA A 137 -3.14 1.78 11.90
C ALA A 137 -2.31 1.46 10.64
N TRP A 138 -1.52 2.41 10.14
CA TRP A 138 -0.63 2.16 9.00
C TRP A 138 0.42 1.09 9.29
N GLY A 139 0.99 1.06 10.49
CA GLY A 139 1.91 -0.01 10.89
C GLY A 139 1.27 -1.40 10.79
N VAL A 140 0.01 -1.53 11.20
CA VAL A 140 -0.74 -2.80 11.09
C VAL A 140 -1.04 -3.15 9.63
N VAL A 141 -1.51 -2.17 8.83
CA VAL A 141 -1.82 -2.36 7.41
C VAL A 141 -0.57 -2.78 6.62
N LEU A 142 0.58 -2.14 6.86
CA LEU A 142 1.85 -2.48 6.22
C LEU A 142 2.35 -3.88 6.63
N ASP A 143 2.12 -4.30 7.88
CA ASP A 143 2.43 -5.66 8.31
C ASP A 143 1.52 -6.71 7.62
N MET A 144 0.27 -6.37 7.30
CA MET A 144 -0.61 -7.25 6.50
C MET A 144 -0.06 -7.46 5.08
N LEU A 145 0.43 -6.39 4.42
CA LEU A 145 1.11 -6.50 3.12
C LEU A 145 2.32 -7.42 3.22
N ARG A 146 3.19 -7.19 4.21
CA ARG A 146 4.41 -7.98 4.43
C ARG A 146 4.09 -9.47 4.53
N ARG A 147 3.17 -9.82 5.44
CA ARG A 147 2.77 -11.22 5.67
C ARG A 147 2.19 -11.88 4.43
N TRP A 148 1.42 -11.15 3.64
CA TRP A 148 0.86 -11.67 2.41
C TRP A 148 1.96 -11.90 1.36
N CYS A 149 2.84 -10.92 1.14
CA CYS A 149 3.93 -11.07 0.17
C CYS A 149 4.93 -12.19 0.51
N GLU A 150 5.14 -12.45 1.81
CA GLU A 150 6.00 -13.53 2.30
C GLU A 150 5.28 -14.89 2.38
N SER A 151 3.97 -14.94 2.08
CA SER A 151 3.21 -16.18 2.11
C SER A 151 3.44 -17.00 0.83
N PRO A 152 3.27 -18.34 0.90
CA PRO A 152 3.33 -19.20 -0.29
C PRO A 152 2.30 -18.82 -1.36
N ASP A 153 1.10 -18.41 -0.93
CA ASP A 153 -0.04 -18.10 -1.81
C ASP A 153 0.26 -16.92 -2.76
N ALA A 154 1.16 -16.01 -2.38
CA ALA A 154 1.51 -14.87 -3.22
C ALA A 154 2.34 -15.27 -4.46
N GLY A 155 3.01 -16.42 -4.43
CA GLY A 155 3.83 -16.94 -5.54
C GLY A 155 3.06 -17.76 -6.58
N GLU A 156 1.91 -18.32 -6.23
CA GLU A 156 1.10 -19.17 -7.13
C GLU A 156 0.40 -18.36 -8.24
N ASP A 157 -0.01 -17.12 -7.94
CA ASP A 157 -0.69 -16.23 -8.90
C ASP A 157 0.29 -15.40 -9.77
N ALA A 158 1.61 -15.52 -9.57
CA ALA A 158 2.62 -14.89 -10.43
C ALA A 158 2.95 -15.70 -11.70
N SER A 159 2.33 -16.87 -11.89
CA SER A 159 2.44 -17.62 -13.16
C SER A 159 1.64 -16.90 -14.25
N PRO A 160 2.26 -16.58 -15.42
CA PRO A 160 1.49 -16.06 -16.55
C PRO A 160 0.44 -17.10 -16.98
N ALA A 161 -0.77 -16.62 -17.24
CA ALA A 161 -1.86 -17.44 -17.76
C ALA A 161 -1.37 -18.35 -18.92
N PRO A 162 -1.72 -19.64 -18.95
CA PRO A 162 -1.34 -20.52 -20.04
C PRO A 162 -2.19 -20.14 -21.26
N GLY A 163 -1.70 -19.21 -22.07
CA GLY A 163 -2.52 -18.62 -23.12
C GLY A 163 -1.78 -17.91 -24.23
N GLU A 164 -0.51 -18.22 -24.49
CA GLU A 164 0.10 -17.88 -25.78
C GLU A 164 1.13 -18.95 -26.15
N ARG A 165 0.69 -19.89 -26.98
CA ARG A 165 1.55 -20.61 -27.91
C ARG A 165 0.88 -20.58 -29.29
N PRO A 166 1.70 -20.47 -30.35
CA PRO A 166 1.30 -19.94 -31.66
C PRO A 166 0.29 -20.81 -32.41
#